data_AF-A0A8S9MR71-F1
#
_entry.id   AF-A0A8S9MR71-F1
#
_cell.length_a   1.000
_cell.length_b   1.000
_cell.length_c   1.000
_cell.angle_alpha   90.00
_cell.angle_beta   90.00
_cell.angle_gamma   90.00
#
_symmetry.space_group_name_H-M   'P 1'
#
loop_
_entity.id
_entity.type
_entity.pdbx_description
1 polymer ?
#
loop_
_entity_poly.entity_id
_entity_poly.type
_entity_poly.pdbx_seq_one_letter_code
_entity_poly.pdbx_strand_id
1 'polypeptide(L)'
;APEIDISELESLFSAASDTTAKKSTGRRSSISKPEKVQLVDLRRANNCEIMLTKIKIPLPDMLSAVLALDSSVLDIDQVENLIKFCPTKEEMELLRNYTGGKEMLGKCEQFFLELMKVPRIEAKLRVFGFKITFASQAEDLKSCLTTINAATKEVKESAKLRQIMQTILTLGNALNQGTARAFLESYRHNTTDMKGKTVLVFNKPVSKEGLAAVILAQSVPDESYPYILTSYEHGADILQYIRTTRSPTVRISAATTLTGPPAAAKVVAFSSRGPNSVSPAILKPDIAAPGVNILAALSPLDPDSHKGFGLLSGTSMSTPVVSGITALLKCLHPDWSPAAIRSALVTTAWRTSKSGEPIFAEGSNKKLADPFDYGGGLVNPESAADPGLVYDMGIKDYISYMCSAGYNDTSISRVLGKKTNCPSPGASILDINLPSITIPNLDQEVILTRTLTNVGPNNSVYKAVIESPLGVTLTVSPTTLVFGSGEVLSYAVTAKTSHKVSTGYFFGSLTWTDSVHDVRIPVSVQTTIMS
;
A
#
# COMPACT_ATOMS: atom_id res chain seq x y z
N ALA A 1 -18.13 -18.23 21.80
CA ALA A 1 -18.91 -17.09 21.28
C ALA A 1 -19.62 -16.45 22.45
N PRO A 2 -19.57 -15.13 22.59
CA PRO A 2 -20.71 -14.40 23.15
C PRO A 2 -21.16 -13.35 22.12
N GLU A 3 -22.30 -13.54 21.47
CA GLU A 3 -23.63 -13.10 21.94
C GLU A 3 -23.60 -11.63 22.39
N ILE A 4 -23.96 -10.78 21.43
CA ILE A 4 -24.16 -9.35 21.58
C ILE A 4 -25.56 -9.14 22.16
N ASP A 5 -25.65 -8.31 23.19
CA ASP A 5 -26.89 -7.96 23.87
C ASP A 5 -27.81 -7.15 22.93
N ILE A 6 -28.84 -7.82 22.40
CA ILE A 6 -29.80 -7.26 21.45
C ILE A 6 -30.62 -6.13 22.11
N SER A 7 -30.74 -6.13 23.44
CA SER A 7 -31.49 -5.14 24.21
C SER A 7 -30.82 -3.76 24.20
N GLU A 8 -29.48 -3.71 24.23
CA GLU A 8 -28.71 -2.46 24.13
C GLU A 8 -28.85 -1.86 22.73
N LEU A 9 -28.91 -2.72 21.71
CA LEU A 9 -29.08 -2.33 20.31
C LEU A 9 -30.47 -1.71 20.08
N GLU A 10 -31.55 -2.26 20.64
CA GLU A 10 -32.90 -1.69 20.47
C GLU A 10 -33.06 -0.32 21.15
N SER A 11 -32.31 -0.07 22.24
CA SER A 11 -32.31 1.24 22.94
C SER A 11 -31.57 2.33 22.17
N LEU A 12 -30.52 1.95 21.43
CA LEU A 12 -29.67 2.89 20.68
C LEU A 12 -30.24 3.23 19.30
N PHE A 13 -31.14 2.41 18.74
CA PHE A 13 -31.52 2.46 17.32
C PHE A 13 -33.04 2.58 17.03
N SER A 14 -33.90 2.76 18.02
CA SER A 14 -35.32 3.10 17.76
C SER A 14 -35.48 4.61 17.49
N ALA A 15 -36.07 4.95 16.34
CA ALA A 15 -36.32 6.33 15.93
C ALA A 15 -37.47 6.95 16.75
N ALA A 16 -37.23 8.15 17.29
CA ALA A 16 -38.17 8.88 18.13
C ALA A 16 -39.52 9.11 17.42
N SER A 17 -40.62 8.68 18.04
CA SER A 17 -41.96 9.05 17.63
C SER A 17 -42.42 10.30 18.35
N ASP A 18 -42.83 11.30 17.56
CA ASP A 18 -43.54 12.50 17.98
C ASP A 18 -44.69 12.21 18.95
N THR A 19 -44.88 13.11 19.92
CA THR A 19 -46.22 13.69 20.17
C THR A 19 -46.13 14.89 21.11
N THR A 20 -46.62 16.01 20.61
CA THR A 20 -47.11 17.16 21.37
C THR A 20 -48.08 16.75 22.49
N ALA A 21 -47.91 17.29 23.71
CA ALA A 21 -48.91 18.13 24.39
C ALA A 21 -48.82 18.13 25.95
N LYS A 22 -48.84 19.37 26.47
CA LYS A 22 -49.60 19.88 27.64
C LYS A 22 -49.21 19.55 29.10
N LYS A 23 -49.12 20.68 29.83
CA LYS A 23 -49.59 20.99 31.19
C LYS A 23 -48.66 20.62 32.35
N SER A 24 -48.03 21.64 32.94
CA SER A 24 -48.45 22.34 34.19
C SER A 24 -47.89 21.59 35.41
N THR A 25 -47.09 22.18 36.30
CA THR A 25 -47.38 23.31 37.20
C THR A 25 -46.13 23.59 38.02
N GLY A 26 -45.96 24.83 38.53
CA GLY A 26 -45.22 25.02 39.78
C GLY A 26 -44.12 26.07 39.76
N ARG A 27 -44.54 27.34 39.78
CA ARG A 27 -43.76 28.54 40.09
C ARG A 27 -42.91 28.37 41.37
N ARG A 28 -41.63 28.75 41.32
CA ARG A 28 -41.06 29.67 42.33
C ARG A 28 -39.82 30.39 41.79
N SER A 29 -39.83 31.68 42.09
CA SER A 29 -38.98 32.80 41.66
C SER A 29 -37.60 32.83 42.29
N SER A 30 -36.58 33.30 41.55
CA SER A 30 -35.52 34.15 42.12
C SER A 30 -34.66 34.84 41.06
N ILE A 31 -34.67 36.18 41.13
CA ILE A 31 -33.52 37.11 41.00
C ILE A 31 -32.67 36.97 39.72
N SER A 32 -32.88 37.89 38.78
CA SER A 32 -32.02 38.09 37.60
C SER A 32 -30.63 38.58 38.01
N LYS A 33 -29.62 37.72 37.89
CA LYS A 33 -28.21 38.14 37.77
C LYS A 33 -28.00 38.75 36.38
N PRO A 34 -27.09 39.74 36.21
CA PRO A 34 -26.76 40.25 34.88
C PRO A 34 -26.30 39.10 33.99
N GLU A 35 -26.87 39.04 32.78
CA GLU A 35 -26.60 38.00 31.79
C GLU A 35 -25.13 38.09 31.37
N LYS A 36 -24.36 37.05 31.69
CA LYS A 36 -22.94 37.01 31.31
C LYS A 36 -22.84 36.85 29.81
N VAL A 37 -21.92 37.60 29.19
CA VAL A 37 -21.62 37.49 27.77
C VAL A 37 -20.95 36.15 27.52
N GLN A 38 -21.56 35.38 26.63
CA GLN A 38 -21.11 34.05 26.26
C GLN A 38 -20.57 34.08 24.83
N LEU A 39 -19.26 33.84 24.69
CA LEU A 39 -18.58 33.86 23.39
C LEU A 39 -18.18 32.46 22.94
N VAL A 40 -17.97 31.54 23.89
CA VAL A 40 -17.68 30.13 23.62
C VAL A 40 -18.99 29.33 23.64
N ASP A 41 -19.08 28.33 22.75
CA ASP A 41 -20.21 27.40 22.68
C ASP A 41 -20.57 26.86 24.07
N LEU A 42 -21.88 26.83 24.39
CA LEU A 42 -22.38 26.49 25.72
C LEU A 42 -21.96 25.11 26.20
N ARG A 43 -21.94 24.12 25.30
CA ARG A 43 -21.52 22.77 25.67
C ARG A 43 -20.02 22.74 25.96
N ARG A 44 -19.22 23.47 25.18
CA ARG A 44 -17.77 23.59 25.38
C ARG A 44 -17.41 24.36 26.66
N ALA A 45 -18.07 25.49 26.91
CA ALA A 45 -17.89 26.29 28.12
C ALA A 45 -18.23 25.50 29.40
N ASN A 46 -19.35 24.77 29.40
CA ASN A 46 -19.74 23.91 30.52
C ASN A 46 -18.73 22.78 30.77
N ASN A 47 -18.23 22.13 29.71
CA ASN A 47 -17.21 21.10 29.85
C ASN A 47 -15.88 21.64 30.38
N CYS A 48 -15.49 22.86 29.98
CA CYS A 48 -14.31 23.54 30.50
C CYS A 48 -14.48 23.89 31.98
N GLU A 49 -15.64 24.41 32.38
CA GLU A 49 -15.91 24.70 33.80
C GLU A 49 -15.88 23.44 34.66
N ILE A 50 -16.45 22.33 34.18
CA ILE A 50 -16.36 21.03 34.86
C ILE A 50 -14.89 20.59 35.00
N MET A 51 -14.09 20.74 33.95
CA MET A 51 -12.66 20.41 34.02
C MET A 51 -11.92 21.29 35.04
N LEU A 52 -12.22 22.59 35.10
CA LEU A 52 -11.62 23.50 36.07
C LEU A 52 -11.93 23.10 37.52
N THR A 53 -13.10 22.50 37.80
CA THR A 53 -13.38 21.97 39.14
C THR A 53 -12.51 20.76 39.53
N LYS A 54 -11.95 20.04 38.54
CA LYS A 54 -11.04 18.91 38.77
C LYS A 54 -9.60 19.36 39.04
N ILE A 55 -9.23 20.57 38.61
CA ILE A 55 -7.95 21.18 38.94
C ILE A 55 -8.09 21.92 40.27
N LYS A 56 -7.59 21.31 41.35
CA LYS A 56 -7.62 21.89 42.71
C LYS A 56 -6.49 22.90 42.98
N ILE A 57 -5.79 23.34 41.92
CA ILE A 57 -4.65 24.24 41.99
C ILE A 57 -5.12 25.66 41.63
N PRO A 58 -4.75 26.71 42.39
CA PRO A 58 -5.04 28.09 42.01
C PRO A 58 -4.51 28.42 40.61
N LEU A 59 -5.31 29.15 39.82
CA LEU A 59 -4.98 29.51 38.43
C LEU A 59 -3.57 30.14 38.26
N PRO A 60 -3.09 31.06 39.12
CA PRO A 60 -1.75 31.61 39.02
C PRO A 60 -0.62 30.57 39.21
N ASP A 61 -0.81 29.64 40.14
CA ASP A 61 0.15 28.59 40.45
C ASP A 61 0.22 27.57 39.31
N MET A 62 -0.94 27.24 38.73
CA MET A 62 -1.05 26.39 37.56
C MET A 62 -0.31 27.00 36.34
N LEU A 63 -0.51 28.29 36.06
CA LEU A 63 0.18 28.97 34.95
C LEU A 63 1.69 29.05 35.18
N SER A 64 2.11 29.25 36.42
CA SER A 64 3.54 29.25 36.80
C SER A 64 4.16 27.86 36.60
N ALA A 65 3.46 26.79 36.99
CA ALA A 65 3.88 25.41 36.77
C ALA A 65 3.99 25.06 35.27
N VAL A 66 3.02 25.49 34.45
CA VAL A 66 3.08 25.35 32.98
C VAL A 66 4.26 26.15 32.40
N LEU A 67 4.54 27.34 32.91
CA LEU A 67 5.67 28.14 32.47
C LEU A 67 7.02 27.49 32.80
N ALA A 68 7.13 26.84 33.97
CA ALA A 68 8.33 26.16 34.44
C ALA A 68 8.46 24.70 33.95
N LEU A 69 7.42 24.13 33.31
CA LEU A 69 7.33 22.70 32.98
C LEU A 69 7.54 21.82 34.22
N ASP A 70 6.93 22.21 35.34
CA ASP A 70 7.15 21.62 36.66
C ASP A 70 6.24 20.41 36.91
N SER A 71 6.78 19.23 36.68
CA SER A 71 6.10 17.93 36.86
C SER A 71 5.85 17.56 38.32
N SER A 72 6.30 18.36 39.29
CA SER A 72 5.94 18.17 40.71
C SER A 72 4.60 18.79 41.07
N VAL A 73 4.11 19.72 40.25
CA VAL A 73 2.86 20.47 40.47
C VAL A 73 1.74 19.98 39.55
N LEU A 74 2.06 19.67 38.29
CA LEU A 74 1.11 19.16 37.31
C LEU A 74 1.47 17.76 36.83
N ASP A 75 0.55 16.81 37.00
CA ASP A 75 0.68 15.46 36.47
C ASP A 75 0.26 15.36 35.00
N ILE A 76 0.48 14.19 34.39
CA ILE A 76 0.17 13.98 32.97
C ILE A 76 -1.32 14.12 32.66
N ASP A 77 -2.20 13.67 33.55
CA ASP A 77 -3.65 13.75 33.32
C ASP A 77 -4.12 15.20 33.35
N GLN A 78 -3.57 16.02 34.24
CA GLN A 78 -3.82 17.45 34.32
C GLN A 78 -3.30 18.18 33.09
N VAL A 79 -2.09 17.85 32.61
CA VAL A 79 -1.52 18.43 31.38
C VAL A 79 -2.34 18.06 30.15
N GLU A 80 -2.76 16.80 30.00
CA GLU A 80 -3.62 16.34 28.89
C GLU A 80 -5.00 17.01 28.92
N ASN A 81 -5.59 17.17 30.11
CA ASN A 81 -6.82 17.94 30.26
C ASN A 81 -6.61 19.41 29.85
N LEU A 82 -5.48 20.03 30.21
CA LEU A 82 -5.18 21.41 29.79
C LEU A 82 -4.96 21.53 28.29
N ILE A 83 -4.36 20.53 27.63
CA ILE A 83 -4.26 20.48 26.16
C ILE A 83 -5.65 20.42 25.52
N LYS A 84 -6.52 19.54 26.04
CA LYS A 84 -7.89 19.35 25.54
C LYS A 84 -8.76 20.60 25.65
N PHE A 85 -8.53 21.41 26.68
CA PHE A 85 -9.26 22.66 26.95
C PHE A 85 -8.41 23.91 26.67
N CYS A 86 -7.36 23.80 25.86
CA CYS A 86 -6.66 24.95 25.31
C CYS A 86 -7.58 25.67 24.31
N PRO A 87 -7.65 27.02 24.33
CA PRO A 87 -8.49 27.77 23.39
C PRO A 87 -8.03 27.53 21.95
N THR A 88 -8.99 27.36 21.03
CA THR A 88 -8.68 27.26 19.59
C THR A 88 -8.25 28.62 19.03
N LYS A 89 -7.71 28.64 17.80
CA LYS A 89 -7.31 29.88 17.14
C LYS A 89 -8.48 30.84 16.97
N GLU A 90 -9.64 30.29 16.62
CA GLU A 90 -10.90 31.02 16.43
C GLU A 90 -11.40 31.59 17.77
N GLU A 91 -11.33 30.82 18.85
CA GLU A 91 -11.72 31.27 20.20
C GLU A 91 -10.79 32.37 20.72
N MET A 92 -9.49 32.25 20.47
CA MET A 92 -8.52 33.29 20.80
C MET A 92 -8.75 34.59 20.02
N GLU A 93 -9.17 34.50 18.75
CA GLU A 93 -9.52 35.68 17.94
C GLU A 93 -10.81 36.35 18.43
N LEU A 94 -11.85 35.57 18.75
CA LEU A 94 -13.10 36.09 19.33
C LEU A 94 -12.84 36.83 20.65
N LEU A 95 -12.00 36.26 21.54
CA LEU A 95 -11.65 36.88 22.81
C LEU A 95 -10.77 38.13 22.66
N ARG A 96 -9.91 38.20 21.62
CA ARG A 96 -9.12 39.41 21.30
C ARG A 96 -9.98 40.56 20.79
N ASN A 97 -11.05 40.24 20.06
CA ASN A 97 -11.93 41.23 19.45
C ASN A 97 -13.06 41.70 20.39
N TYR A 98 -13.16 41.12 21.59
CA TYR A 98 -14.15 41.53 22.59
C TYR A 98 -13.74 42.82 23.30
N THR A 99 -14.60 43.84 23.23
CA THR A 99 -14.34 45.18 23.80
C THR A 99 -15.07 45.46 25.12
N GLY A 100 -15.79 44.48 25.67
CA GLY A 100 -16.49 44.62 26.96
C GLY A 100 -15.59 44.33 28.17
N GLY A 101 -16.14 44.54 29.37
CA GLY A 101 -15.44 44.27 30.63
C GLY A 101 -15.20 42.77 30.88
N LYS A 102 -14.04 42.39 31.42
CA LYS A 102 -13.66 40.99 31.68
C LYS A 102 -14.60 40.30 32.67
N GLU A 103 -15.16 41.07 33.60
CA GLU A 103 -16.14 40.68 34.61
C GLU A 103 -17.49 40.24 34.02
N MET A 104 -17.77 40.66 32.78
CA MET A 104 -19.00 40.30 32.05
C MET A 104 -18.89 38.95 31.33
N LEU A 105 -17.69 38.37 31.24
CA LEU A 105 -17.45 37.09 30.56
C LEU A 105 -17.77 35.87 31.46
N GLY A 106 -18.07 34.74 30.83
CA GLY A 106 -18.14 33.43 31.47
C GLY A 106 -16.81 33.00 32.09
N LYS A 107 -16.82 31.98 32.98
CA LYS A 107 -15.58 31.55 33.66
C LYS A 107 -14.61 30.87 32.68
N CYS A 108 -15.13 30.18 31.66
CA CYS A 108 -14.35 29.58 30.59
C CYS A 108 -13.56 30.65 29.81
N GLU A 109 -14.22 31.73 29.41
CA GLU A 109 -13.62 32.84 28.69
C GLU A 109 -12.57 33.58 29.53
N GLN A 110 -12.84 33.78 30.82
CA GLN A 110 -11.85 34.35 31.75
C GLN A 110 -10.62 33.45 31.89
N PHE A 111 -10.82 32.13 31.94
CA PHE A 111 -9.73 31.15 31.98
C PHE A 111 -8.89 31.16 30.69
N PHE A 112 -9.53 31.25 29.52
CA PHE A 112 -8.83 31.34 28.24
C PHE A 112 -8.00 32.61 28.12
N LEU A 113 -8.50 33.76 28.60
CA LEU A 113 -7.73 35.01 28.65
C LEU A 113 -6.45 34.88 29.48
N GLU A 114 -6.47 34.09 30.54
CA GLU A 114 -5.31 33.83 31.38
C GLU A 114 -4.32 32.85 30.72
N LEU A 115 -4.82 31.78 30.06
CA LEU A 115 -3.98 30.87 29.27
C LEU A 115 -3.28 31.58 28.10
N MET A 116 -3.95 32.54 27.46
CA MET A 116 -3.40 33.33 26.35
C MET A 116 -2.19 34.19 26.75
N LYS A 117 -1.96 34.43 28.04
CA LYS A 117 -0.75 35.11 28.55
C LYS A 117 0.49 34.23 28.44
N VAL A 118 0.33 32.90 28.35
CA VAL A 118 1.44 31.97 28.19
C VAL A 118 1.83 31.88 26.70
N PRO A 119 3.06 32.24 26.32
CA PRO A 119 3.49 32.17 24.93
C PRO A 119 3.45 30.73 24.41
N ARG A 120 2.77 30.53 23.27
CA ARG A 120 2.65 29.23 22.59
C ARG A 120 2.14 28.12 23.53
N ILE A 121 1.15 28.45 24.35
CA ILE A 121 0.59 27.58 25.40
C ILE A 121 0.33 26.12 24.95
N GLU A 122 -0.30 25.90 23.80
CA GLU A 122 -0.57 24.55 23.29
C GLU A 122 0.73 23.76 23.05
N ALA A 123 1.69 24.35 22.33
CA ALA A 123 2.97 23.72 22.06
C ALA A 123 3.75 23.46 23.36
N LYS A 124 3.66 24.38 24.32
CA LYS A 124 4.33 24.27 25.62
C LYS A 124 3.75 23.12 26.45
N LEU A 125 2.43 22.99 26.50
CA LEU A 125 1.75 21.88 27.19
C LEU A 125 2.08 20.52 26.53
N ARG A 126 2.15 20.45 25.20
CA ARG A 126 2.59 19.23 24.49
C ARG A 126 4.02 18.84 24.83
N VAL A 127 4.95 19.80 24.86
CA VAL A 127 6.33 19.56 25.29
C VAL A 127 6.39 19.14 26.75
N PHE A 128 5.52 19.70 27.60
CA PHE A 128 5.43 19.32 29.00
C PHE A 128 4.96 17.87 29.17
N GLY A 129 3.87 17.48 28.50
CA GLY A 129 3.38 16.10 28.51
C GLY A 129 4.43 15.10 28.00
N PHE A 130 5.15 15.47 26.94
CA PHE A 130 6.28 14.68 26.44
C PHE A 130 7.41 14.57 27.48
N LYS A 131 7.81 15.66 28.15
CA LYS A 131 8.83 15.64 29.19
C LYS A 131 8.46 14.69 30.34
N ILE A 132 7.20 14.69 30.76
CA ILE A 132 6.71 13.79 31.83
C ILE A 132 6.79 12.33 31.40
N THR A 133 6.42 12.02 30.16
CA THR A 133 6.28 10.64 29.65
C THR A 133 7.55 10.09 28.99
N PHE A 134 8.54 10.92 28.69
CA PHE A 134 9.73 10.52 27.93
C PHE A 134 10.51 9.39 28.61
N ALA A 135 10.75 9.49 29.91
CA ALA A 135 11.56 8.50 30.64
C ALA A 135 10.88 7.12 30.64
N SER A 136 9.57 7.06 30.92
CA SER A 136 8.82 5.80 30.91
C SER A 136 8.72 5.22 29.50
N GLN A 137 8.42 6.05 28.49
CA GLN A 137 8.37 5.58 27.09
C GLN A 137 9.73 5.05 26.60
N ALA A 138 10.83 5.68 27.01
CA ALA A 138 12.18 5.22 26.67
C ALA A 138 12.53 3.90 27.38
N GLU A 139 12.13 3.73 28.64
CA GLU A 139 12.30 2.48 29.37
C GLU A 139 11.44 1.34 28.80
N ASP A 140 10.18 1.61 28.47
CA ASP A 140 9.28 0.65 27.83
C ASP A 140 9.87 0.16 26.49
N LEU A 141 10.32 1.10 25.65
CA LEU A 141 10.95 0.76 24.39
C LEU A 141 12.23 -0.07 24.58
N LYS A 142 13.06 0.29 25.56
CA LYS A 142 14.27 -0.47 25.90
C LYS A 142 13.93 -1.87 26.39
N SER A 143 12.87 -2.03 27.16
CA SER A 143 12.37 -3.33 27.63
C SER A 143 11.88 -4.20 26.47
N CYS A 144 11.09 -3.62 25.55
CA CYS A 144 10.65 -4.30 24.33
C CYS A 144 11.83 -4.78 23.48
N LEU A 145 12.81 -3.90 23.22
CA LEU A 145 14.01 -4.24 22.45
C LEU A 145 14.83 -5.33 23.13
N THR A 146 14.96 -5.28 24.45
CA THR A 146 15.67 -6.31 25.22
C THR A 146 14.97 -7.66 25.11
N THR A 147 13.63 -7.67 25.19
CA THR A 147 12.81 -8.88 25.06
C THR A 147 12.93 -9.49 23.67
N ILE A 148 12.87 -8.66 22.62
CA ILE A 148 13.02 -9.12 21.23
C ILE A 148 14.42 -9.70 21.01
N ASN A 149 15.46 -9.03 21.50
CA ASN A 149 16.84 -9.53 21.39
C ASN A 149 17.03 -10.85 22.14
N ALA A 150 16.46 -10.98 23.35
CA ALA A 150 16.50 -12.22 24.12
C ALA A 150 15.75 -13.35 23.40
N ALA A 151 14.53 -13.12 22.92
CA ALA A 151 13.75 -14.11 22.18
C ALA A 151 14.46 -14.55 20.88
N THR A 152 15.04 -13.59 20.15
CA THR A 152 15.82 -13.87 18.93
C THR A 152 17.04 -14.72 19.26
N LYS A 153 17.73 -14.41 20.36
CA LYS A 153 18.88 -15.19 20.83
C LYS A 153 18.47 -16.61 21.23
N GLU A 154 17.40 -16.77 22.01
CA GLU A 154 16.87 -18.08 22.41
C GLU A 154 16.48 -18.94 21.20
N VAL A 155 15.80 -18.37 20.21
CA VAL A 155 15.44 -19.08 18.98
C VAL A 155 16.68 -19.49 18.18
N LYS A 156 17.66 -18.57 18.03
CA LYS A 156 18.89 -18.80 17.28
C LYS A 156 19.80 -19.85 17.93
N GLU A 157 19.86 -19.86 19.26
CA GLU A 157 20.75 -20.71 20.05
C GLU A 157 20.08 -22.02 20.53
N SER A 158 18.76 -22.18 20.36
CA SER A 158 18.05 -23.38 20.80
C SER A 158 18.42 -24.64 20.02
N ALA A 159 19.22 -25.49 20.66
CA ALA A 159 19.57 -26.82 20.16
C ALA A 159 18.33 -27.74 20.02
N LYS A 160 17.36 -27.63 20.94
CA LYS A 160 16.13 -28.42 20.91
C LYS A 160 15.25 -28.06 19.72
N LEU A 161 15.07 -26.77 19.44
CA LEU A 161 14.32 -26.31 18.27
C LEU A 161 14.97 -26.78 16.98
N ARG A 162 16.31 -26.73 16.91
CA ARG A 162 17.08 -27.27 15.77
C ARG A 162 16.84 -28.77 15.58
N GLN A 163 16.82 -29.56 16.67
CA GLN A 163 16.51 -31.00 16.61
C GLN A 163 15.06 -31.30 16.18
N ILE A 164 14.09 -30.50 16.64
CA ILE A 164 12.67 -30.65 16.23
C ILE A 164 12.54 -30.37 14.73
N MET A 165 13.12 -29.28 14.25
CA MET A 165 13.09 -28.92 12.82
C MET A 165 13.78 -29.98 11.95
N GLN A 166 14.90 -30.55 12.41
CA GLN A 166 15.55 -31.69 11.75
C GLN A 166 14.66 -32.92 11.69
N THR A 167 13.94 -33.23 12.78
CA THR A 167 13.02 -34.37 12.83
C THR A 167 11.84 -34.18 11.87
N ILE A 168 11.22 -33.00 11.86
CA ILE A 168 10.11 -32.66 10.94
C ILE A 168 10.57 -32.78 9.49
N LEU A 169 11.75 -32.24 9.17
CA LEU A 169 12.34 -32.36 7.84
C LEU A 169 12.56 -33.82 7.45
N THR A 170 13.11 -34.63 8.37
CA THR A 170 13.35 -36.06 8.14
C THR A 170 12.04 -36.81 7.85
N LEU A 171 10.98 -36.53 8.60
CA LEU A 171 9.66 -37.13 8.40
C LEU A 171 9.05 -36.70 7.06
N GLY A 172 9.13 -35.41 6.73
CA GLY A 172 8.64 -34.86 5.47
C GLY A 172 9.35 -35.44 4.25
N ASN A 173 10.65 -35.74 4.37
CA ASN A 173 11.41 -36.39 3.31
C ASN A 173 11.05 -37.88 3.13
N ALA A 174 10.73 -38.58 4.23
CA ALA A 174 10.32 -39.99 4.19
C ALA A 174 8.95 -40.20 3.55
N LEU A 175 8.02 -39.26 3.72
CA LEU A 175 6.65 -39.34 3.19
C LEU A 175 6.55 -39.14 1.67
N ASN A 176 7.65 -38.81 0.97
CA ASN A 176 7.65 -38.36 -0.42
C ASN A 176 8.34 -39.31 -1.43
N GLN A 177 8.55 -40.60 -1.12
CA GLN A 177 9.21 -41.55 -2.05
C GLN A 177 8.25 -42.51 -2.79
N GLY A 178 8.30 -42.46 -4.15
CA GLY A 178 7.71 -43.43 -5.08
C GLY A 178 8.53 -43.56 -6.39
N THR A 179 8.74 -44.80 -6.83
CA THR A 179 9.54 -45.39 -7.95
C THR A 179 9.35 -44.79 -9.36
N ALA A 180 10.24 -44.88 -10.37
CA ALA A 180 11.63 -45.36 -10.52
C ALA A 180 12.23 -44.86 -11.86
N ARG A 181 13.49 -44.36 -11.83
CA ARG A 181 14.63 -44.51 -12.78
C ARG A 181 15.45 -43.22 -13.03
N ALA A 182 16.68 -43.28 -12.50
CA ALA A 182 17.94 -42.65 -12.92
C ALA A 182 17.95 -41.16 -13.34
N PHE A 183 18.03 -40.27 -12.35
CA PHE A 183 18.66 -38.96 -12.50
C PHE A 183 19.18 -38.43 -11.15
N LEU A 184 20.28 -37.67 -11.17
CA LEU A 184 20.84 -37.03 -9.97
C LEU A 184 19.97 -35.84 -9.55
N GLU A 185 18.92 -36.18 -8.81
CA GLU A 185 18.25 -35.33 -7.85
C GLU A 185 18.71 -35.76 -6.44
N SER A 186 18.86 -34.79 -5.56
CA SER A 186 19.43 -34.90 -4.22
C SER A 186 18.75 -35.97 -3.37
N TYR A 187 19.26 -37.20 -3.33
CA TYR A 187 19.18 -38.14 -2.19
C TYR A 187 20.12 -39.35 -2.41
N ARG A 188 21.43 -39.12 -2.25
CA ARG A 188 22.38 -40.12 -1.74
C ARG A 188 23.34 -39.43 -0.79
N HIS A 189 23.28 -39.80 0.50
CA HIS A 189 24.43 -39.66 1.38
C HIS A 189 25.49 -40.65 0.90
N ASN A 190 26.45 -40.14 0.11
CA ASN A 190 27.82 -40.69 0.03
C ASN A 190 28.76 -39.57 -0.48
N THR A 191 29.51 -38.99 0.46
CA THR A 191 30.94 -38.65 0.35
C THR A 191 31.45 -38.14 -1.01
N THR A 192 30.81 -37.12 -1.60
CA THR A 192 31.42 -36.40 -2.72
C THR A 192 32.15 -35.18 -2.18
N ASP A 193 33.49 -35.15 -2.30
CA ASP A 193 34.27 -33.97 -1.95
C ASP A 193 33.89 -32.81 -2.87
N MET A 194 33.20 -31.81 -2.33
CA MET A 194 32.81 -30.59 -3.04
C MET A 194 33.85 -29.47 -2.83
N LYS A 195 34.90 -29.74 -2.04
CA LYS A 195 35.92 -28.75 -1.71
C LYS A 195 36.67 -28.31 -2.96
N GLY A 196 36.79 -27.00 -3.18
CA GLY A 196 37.47 -26.41 -4.33
C GLY A 196 36.72 -26.55 -5.67
N LYS A 197 35.47 -27.03 -5.68
CA LYS A 197 34.68 -27.20 -6.91
C LYS A 197 33.68 -26.08 -7.13
N THR A 198 33.37 -25.83 -8.40
CA THR A 198 32.24 -24.98 -8.81
C THR A 198 30.99 -25.83 -8.99
N VAL A 199 29.86 -25.40 -8.42
CA VAL A 199 28.60 -26.17 -8.46
C VAL A 199 27.55 -25.40 -9.25
N LEU A 200 26.87 -26.10 -10.16
CA LEU A 200 25.67 -25.61 -10.84
C LEU A 200 24.44 -25.95 -9.99
N VAL A 201 23.58 -24.96 -9.78
CA VAL A 201 22.42 -25.06 -8.89
C VAL A 201 21.16 -24.55 -9.58
N PHE A 202 20.09 -25.34 -9.49
CA PHE A 202 18.75 -24.95 -9.89
C PHE A 202 17.84 -24.88 -8.66
N ASN A 203 17.13 -23.78 -8.49
CA ASN A 203 15.97 -23.61 -7.59
C ASN A 203 16.11 -23.97 -6.09
N LYS A 204 17.28 -24.39 -5.58
CA LYS A 204 17.48 -24.71 -4.15
C LYS A 204 18.85 -24.25 -3.63
N PRO A 205 18.96 -23.73 -2.39
CA PRO A 205 20.25 -23.44 -1.78
C PRO A 205 21.06 -24.72 -1.55
N VAL A 206 22.39 -24.64 -1.73
CA VAL A 206 23.33 -25.76 -1.49
C VAL A 206 24.15 -25.48 -0.23
N SER A 207 24.53 -26.55 0.49
CA SER A 207 25.43 -26.46 1.66
C SER A 207 26.76 -25.81 1.27
N LYS A 208 27.24 -24.94 2.16
CA LYS A 208 28.16 -23.84 1.84
C LYS A 208 29.64 -24.18 2.07
N GLU A 209 29.95 -25.31 2.71
CA GLU A 209 31.31 -25.59 3.18
C GLU A 209 32.22 -26.16 2.07
N GLY A 210 33.25 -25.39 1.70
CA GLY A 210 34.35 -25.83 0.84
C GLY A 210 34.25 -25.48 -0.63
N LEU A 211 33.13 -24.93 -1.13
CA LEU A 211 32.94 -24.62 -2.56
C LEU A 211 33.88 -23.49 -3.06
N ALA A 212 34.32 -23.58 -4.32
CA ALA A 212 35.11 -22.51 -4.96
C ALA A 212 34.23 -21.41 -5.57
N ALA A 213 33.07 -21.75 -6.14
CA ALA A 213 32.09 -20.81 -6.72
C ALA A 213 30.75 -21.52 -6.97
N VAL A 214 29.69 -20.76 -7.26
CA VAL A 214 28.38 -21.32 -7.61
C VAL A 214 27.83 -20.67 -8.88
N ILE A 215 27.27 -21.48 -9.77
CA ILE A 215 26.50 -21.02 -10.93
C ILE A 215 25.02 -21.23 -10.59
N LEU A 216 24.28 -20.14 -10.47
CA LEU A 216 22.86 -20.11 -10.11
C LEU A 216 22.02 -19.98 -11.38
N ALA A 217 21.31 -21.05 -11.74
CA ALA A 217 20.27 -21.01 -12.75
C ALA A 217 18.93 -20.71 -12.07
N GLN A 218 18.41 -19.50 -12.26
CA GLN A 218 17.13 -18.97 -11.73
C GLN A 218 16.99 -18.67 -10.23
N SER A 219 17.98 -18.98 -9.37
CA SER A 219 17.89 -18.68 -7.93
C SER A 219 18.47 -17.32 -7.58
N VAL A 220 17.83 -16.59 -6.66
CA VAL A 220 18.42 -15.39 -6.03
C VAL A 220 19.56 -15.84 -5.10
N PRO A 221 20.73 -15.19 -5.12
CA PRO A 221 21.82 -15.49 -4.21
C PRO A 221 21.46 -15.14 -2.76
N ASP A 222 21.95 -15.96 -1.83
CA ASP A 222 22.10 -15.63 -0.41
C ASP A 222 23.55 -15.14 -0.26
N GLU A 223 23.71 -13.83 -0.12
CA GLU A 223 24.96 -13.07 -0.33
C GLU A 223 26.09 -13.51 0.62
N SER A 224 27.11 -14.21 0.10
CA SER A 224 28.42 -14.42 0.78
C SER A 224 29.53 -15.14 -0.05
N TYR A 225 29.43 -15.29 -1.38
CA TYR A 225 30.49 -15.96 -2.17
C TYR A 225 30.49 -15.55 -3.66
N PRO A 226 31.57 -15.84 -4.44
CA PRO A 226 31.59 -15.63 -5.87
C PRO A 226 30.54 -16.49 -6.59
N TYR A 227 29.52 -15.85 -7.15
CA TYR A 227 28.47 -16.52 -7.91
C TYR A 227 28.35 -15.96 -9.32
N ILE A 228 27.81 -16.79 -10.22
CA ILE A 228 27.35 -16.36 -11.54
C ILE A 228 25.86 -16.65 -11.61
N LEU A 229 25.06 -15.61 -11.83
CA LEU A 229 23.66 -15.78 -12.17
C LEU A 229 23.53 -16.06 -13.67
N THR A 230 22.78 -17.09 -14.04
CA THR A 230 22.49 -17.42 -15.43
C THR A 230 21.02 -17.76 -15.63
N SER A 231 20.58 -17.76 -16.89
CA SER A 231 19.22 -18.19 -17.24
C SER A 231 19.08 -19.71 -17.10
N TYR A 232 17.85 -20.19 -17.09
CA TYR A 232 17.60 -21.63 -17.03
C TYR A 232 18.20 -22.36 -18.21
N GLU A 233 18.07 -21.79 -19.42
CA GLU A 233 18.52 -22.38 -20.67
C GLU A 233 20.04 -22.55 -20.67
N HIS A 234 20.78 -21.49 -20.34
CA HIS A 234 22.22 -21.58 -20.18
C HIS A 234 22.62 -22.51 -19.03
N GLY A 235 21.85 -22.55 -17.94
CA GLY A 235 22.02 -23.54 -16.89
C GLY A 235 21.88 -24.96 -17.42
N ALA A 236 20.87 -25.23 -18.25
CA ALA A 236 20.62 -26.53 -18.85
C ALA A 236 21.72 -26.92 -19.85
N ASP A 237 22.26 -25.96 -20.60
CA ASP A 237 23.42 -26.16 -21.47
C ASP A 237 24.68 -26.54 -20.67
N ILE A 238 24.93 -25.84 -19.56
CA ILE A 238 26.03 -26.17 -18.64
C ILE A 238 25.81 -27.56 -18.04
N LEU A 239 24.58 -27.90 -17.66
CA LEU A 239 24.23 -29.22 -17.14
C LEU A 239 24.48 -30.32 -18.19
N GLN A 240 24.14 -30.05 -19.44
CA GLN A 240 24.40 -30.96 -20.55
C GLN A 240 25.91 -31.14 -20.75
N TYR A 241 26.69 -30.05 -20.76
CA TYR A 241 28.15 -30.10 -20.81
C TYR A 241 28.76 -30.96 -19.70
N ILE A 242 28.27 -30.79 -18.45
CA ILE A 242 28.70 -31.59 -17.30
C ILE A 242 28.42 -33.07 -17.52
N ARG A 243 27.29 -33.43 -18.12
CA ARG A 243 26.89 -34.82 -18.36
C ARG A 243 27.65 -35.51 -19.49
N THR A 244 28.02 -34.76 -20.53
CA THR A 244 28.67 -35.32 -21.71
C THR A 244 30.19 -35.31 -21.63
N THR A 245 30.78 -34.74 -20.58
CA THR A 245 32.22 -34.55 -20.44
C THR A 245 32.75 -35.33 -19.24
N ARG A 246 33.82 -36.11 -19.42
CA ARG A 246 34.42 -36.94 -18.35
C ARG A 246 35.02 -36.13 -17.20
N SER A 247 35.52 -34.93 -17.47
CA SER A 247 36.14 -34.05 -16.47
C SER A 247 35.80 -32.59 -16.79
N PRO A 248 34.58 -32.14 -16.46
CA PRO A 248 34.14 -30.79 -16.79
C PRO A 248 34.90 -29.76 -15.97
N THR A 249 35.35 -28.69 -16.63
CA THR A 249 36.07 -27.57 -16.01
C THR A 249 35.45 -26.27 -16.47
N VAL A 250 35.37 -25.27 -15.59
CA VAL A 250 34.87 -23.93 -15.91
C VAL A 250 35.92 -22.89 -15.54
N ARG A 251 36.06 -21.85 -16.38
CA ARG A 251 36.88 -20.67 -16.07
C ARG A 251 35.95 -19.49 -15.82
N ILE A 252 36.04 -18.92 -14.63
CA ILE A 252 35.33 -17.70 -14.25
C ILE A 252 36.31 -16.54 -14.35
N SER A 253 36.03 -15.57 -15.22
CA SER A 253 36.79 -14.34 -15.35
C SER A 253 36.16 -13.21 -14.52
N ALA A 254 36.91 -12.13 -14.33
CA ALA A 254 36.37 -10.91 -13.75
C ALA A 254 35.12 -10.44 -14.53
N ALA A 255 34.15 -9.88 -13.81
CA ALA A 255 32.95 -9.33 -14.42
C ALA A 255 33.32 -8.18 -15.36
N THR A 256 32.71 -8.16 -16.53
CA THR A 256 32.83 -7.07 -17.50
C THR A 256 31.44 -6.59 -17.89
N THR A 257 31.28 -5.28 -18.06
CA THR A 257 30.04 -4.73 -18.60
C THR A 257 30.07 -4.87 -20.11
N LEU A 258 29.16 -5.68 -20.65
CA LEU A 258 28.96 -5.73 -22.10
C LEU A 258 28.14 -4.51 -22.53
N THR A 259 28.79 -3.58 -23.21
CA THR A 259 28.12 -2.46 -23.88
C THR A 259 27.77 -2.91 -25.31
N GLY A 260 26.49 -3.06 -25.62
CA GLY A 260 26.01 -3.60 -26.90
C GLY A 260 24.50 -3.40 -27.10
N PRO A 261 23.89 -4.08 -28.09
CA PRO A 261 22.45 -4.00 -28.31
C PRO A 261 21.69 -4.35 -27.02
N PRO A 262 20.61 -3.62 -26.69
CA PRO A 262 19.86 -3.88 -25.47
C PRO A 262 19.36 -5.33 -25.46
N ALA A 263 19.59 -6.04 -24.35
CA ALA A 263 18.96 -7.33 -24.12
C ALA A 263 17.44 -7.13 -24.09
N ALA A 264 16.70 -8.11 -24.64
CA ALA A 264 15.25 -8.08 -24.61
C ALA A 264 14.74 -7.90 -23.17
N ALA A 265 13.79 -6.97 -22.98
CA ALA A 265 13.18 -6.73 -21.69
C ALA A 265 12.48 -8.01 -21.20
N LYS A 266 12.67 -8.33 -19.92
CA LYS A 266 12.10 -9.51 -19.28
C LYS A 266 11.72 -9.24 -17.84
N VAL A 267 10.68 -9.92 -17.36
CA VAL A 267 10.28 -9.85 -15.96
C VAL A 267 10.98 -10.94 -15.18
N VAL A 268 11.82 -10.57 -14.22
CA VAL A 268 12.68 -11.49 -13.46
C VAL A 268 11.92 -12.40 -12.51
N ALA A 269 12.46 -13.61 -12.28
CA ALA A 269 11.82 -14.68 -11.53
C ALA A 269 11.45 -14.31 -10.08
N PHE A 270 12.22 -13.43 -9.43
CA PHE A 270 11.94 -12.98 -8.07
C PHE A 270 10.82 -11.93 -7.98
N SER A 271 10.40 -11.35 -9.10
CA SER A 271 9.29 -10.38 -9.10
C SER A 271 8.00 -11.10 -8.70
N SER A 272 7.33 -10.60 -7.67
CA SER A 272 6.05 -11.16 -7.22
C SER A 272 4.98 -11.01 -8.29
N ARG A 273 4.16 -12.04 -8.45
CA ARG A 273 3.14 -12.12 -9.51
C ARG A 273 1.74 -11.96 -8.94
N GLY A 274 0.83 -11.46 -9.75
CA GLY A 274 -0.61 -11.53 -9.47
C GLY A 274 -1.17 -12.95 -9.59
N PRO A 275 -2.47 -13.13 -9.36
CA PRO A 275 -3.45 -12.10 -9.03
C PRO A 275 -3.31 -11.58 -7.60
N ASN A 276 -3.99 -10.47 -7.28
CA ASN A 276 -4.08 -9.96 -5.92
C ASN A 276 -4.95 -10.88 -5.06
N SER A 277 -4.36 -11.54 -4.07
CA SER A 277 -5.08 -12.47 -3.18
C SER A 277 -6.03 -11.78 -2.20
N VAL A 278 -5.82 -10.49 -1.91
CA VAL A 278 -6.66 -9.71 -0.98
C VAL A 278 -7.88 -9.14 -1.69
N SER A 279 -7.72 -8.69 -2.94
CA SER A 279 -8.82 -8.16 -3.76
C SER A 279 -8.67 -8.67 -5.19
N PRO A 280 -9.23 -9.85 -5.53
CA PRO A 280 -9.05 -10.48 -6.84
C PRO A 280 -9.55 -9.65 -8.03
N ALA A 281 -10.49 -8.73 -7.80
CA ALA A 281 -10.98 -7.79 -8.81
C ALA A 281 -10.00 -6.63 -9.11
N ILE A 282 -8.91 -6.49 -8.34
CA ILE A 282 -7.88 -5.47 -8.55
C ILE A 282 -6.61 -6.12 -9.09
N LEU A 283 -6.23 -5.75 -10.30
CA LEU A 283 -5.01 -6.21 -10.94
C LEU A 283 -3.76 -5.76 -10.16
N LYS A 284 -2.80 -6.69 -9.97
CA LYS A 284 -1.45 -6.41 -9.47
C LYS A 284 -0.42 -7.30 -10.19
N PRO A 285 0.83 -6.82 -10.38
CA PRO A 285 1.31 -5.45 -10.11
C PRO A 285 0.69 -4.41 -11.07
N ASP A 286 0.87 -3.11 -10.81
CA ASP A 286 0.32 -2.06 -11.70
C ASP A 286 1.21 -1.77 -12.91
N ILE A 287 2.53 -1.79 -12.71
CA ILE A 287 3.53 -1.39 -13.69
C ILE A 287 4.86 -2.09 -13.40
N ALA A 288 5.66 -2.35 -14.42
CA ALA A 288 7.04 -2.81 -14.32
C ALA A 288 8.03 -1.66 -14.59
N ALA A 289 9.20 -1.72 -13.96
CA ALA A 289 10.30 -0.77 -14.17
C ALA A 289 11.65 -1.47 -13.99
N PRO A 290 12.76 -0.92 -14.52
CA PRO A 290 14.10 -1.47 -14.33
C PRO A 290 14.42 -1.68 -12.85
N GLY A 291 14.83 -2.90 -12.47
CA GLY A 291 15.11 -3.27 -11.09
C GLY A 291 16.16 -4.36 -10.94
N VAL A 292 16.99 -4.57 -11.96
CA VAL A 292 18.04 -5.61 -11.95
C VAL A 292 19.35 -4.93 -12.27
N ASN A 293 20.37 -5.20 -11.45
CA ASN A 293 21.70 -4.61 -11.55
C ASN A 293 21.64 -3.07 -11.67
N ILE A 294 20.84 -2.45 -10.80
CA ILE A 294 20.72 -1.01 -10.73
C ILE A 294 21.90 -0.47 -9.94
N LEU A 295 22.71 0.36 -10.59
CA LEU A 295 23.83 1.06 -9.97
C LEU A 295 23.28 2.21 -9.14
N ALA A 296 23.52 2.17 -7.83
CA ALA A 296 23.08 3.21 -6.91
C ALA A 296 24.13 3.45 -5.81
N ALA A 297 23.96 4.56 -5.08
CA ALA A 297 24.81 4.85 -3.92
C ALA A 297 24.55 3.83 -2.81
N LEU A 298 25.63 3.35 -2.20
CA LEU A 298 25.62 2.52 -1.00
C LEU A 298 26.39 3.23 0.11
N SER A 299 26.07 2.86 1.35
CA SER A 299 26.87 3.31 2.49
C SER A 299 28.33 2.92 2.27
N PRO A 300 29.31 3.79 2.57
CA PRO A 300 30.72 3.39 2.56
C PRO A 300 31.06 2.27 3.56
N LEU A 301 30.15 2.01 4.51
CA LEU A 301 30.26 0.92 5.48
C LEU A 301 29.64 -0.40 4.97
N ASP A 302 28.94 -0.36 3.84
CA ASP A 302 28.37 -1.54 3.22
C ASP A 302 29.51 -2.39 2.61
N PRO A 303 29.63 -3.68 2.97
CA PRO A 303 30.68 -4.56 2.45
C PRO A 303 30.70 -4.66 0.93
N ASP A 304 29.55 -4.50 0.27
CA ASP A 304 29.41 -4.60 -1.18
C ASP A 304 29.60 -3.23 -1.88
N SER A 305 29.91 -2.19 -1.12
CA SER A 305 30.20 -0.85 -1.64
C SER A 305 31.56 -0.78 -2.32
N HIS A 306 31.55 -0.43 -3.60
CA HIS A 306 32.73 -0.03 -4.34
C HIS A 306 32.75 1.48 -4.54
N LYS A 307 33.60 2.18 -3.80
CA LYS A 307 33.72 3.66 -3.84
C LYS A 307 32.39 4.38 -3.56
N GLY A 308 31.55 3.83 -2.68
CA GLY A 308 30.24 4.41 -2.33
C GLY A 308 29.10 4.02 -3.26
N PHE A 309 29.30 3.07 -4.18
CA PHE A 309 28.28 2.59 -5.11
C PHE A 309 28.23 1.07 -5.14
N GLY A 310 27.06 0.52 -5.46
CA GLY A 310 26.88 -0.91 -5.69
C GLY A 310 25.77 -1.19 -6.69
N LEU A 311 25.75 -2.44 -7.17
CA LEU A 311 24.74 -2.95 -8.08
C LEU A 311 23.78 -3.84 -7.29
N LEU A 312 22.52 -3.41 -7.17
CA LEU A 312 21.50 -4.19 -6.48
C LEU A 312 20.35 -4.56 -7.44
N SER A 313 19.67 -5.65 -7.10
CA SER A 313 18.51 -6.14 -7.83
C SER A 313 17.34 -6.35 -6.88
N GLY A 314 16.15 -5.96 -7.31
CA GLY A 314 14.93 -6.09 -6.52
C GLY A 314 13.82 -5.18 -7.04
N THR A 315 12.58 -5.52 -6.70
CA THR A 315 11.46 -4.58 -6.86
C THR A 315 11.67 -3.32 -6.01
N SER A 316 12.43 -3.42 -4.91
CA SER A 316 12.94 -2.29 -4.13
C SER A 316 13.76 -1.29 -4.95
N MET A 317 14.37 -1.72 -6.07
CA MET A 317 15.13 -0.86 -6.98
C MET A 317 14.23 -0.32 -8.10
N SER A 318 13.21 -1.07 -8.52
CA SER A 318 12.17 -0.57 -9.44
C SER A 318 11.31 0.54 -8.83
N THR A 319 10.97 0.42 -7.54
CA THR A 319 10.13 1.40 -6.82
C THR A 319 10.65 2.84 -6.91
N PRO A 320 11.91 3.16 -6.54
CA PRO A 320 12.42 4.53 -6.62
C PRO A 320 12.51 5.06 -8.06
N VAL A 321 12.67 4.20 -9.08
CA VAL A 321 12.59 4.61 -10.48
C VAL A 321 11.20 5.15 -10.80
N VAL A 322 10.15 4.40 -10.45
CA VAL A 322 8.75 4.84 -10.64
C VAL A 322 8.43 6.06 -9.76
N SER A 323 8.96 6.14 -8.53
CA SER A 323 8.78 7.31 -7.65
C SER A 323 9.42 8.57 -8.24
N GLY A 324 10.60 8.47 -8.84
CA GLY A 324 11.25 9.59 -9.54
C GLY A 324 10.42 10.08 -10.73
N ILE A 325 9.91 9.15 -11.55
CA ILE A 325 9.02 9.48 -12.67
C ILE A 325 7.73 10.12 -12.16
N THR A 326 7.14 9.59 -11.10
CA THR A 326 5.94 10.15 -10.46
C THR A 326 6.17 11.59 -9.98
N ALA A 327 7.33 11.88 -9.39
CA ALA A 327 7.70 13.24 -8.98
C ALA A 327 7.83 14.19 -10.17
N LEU A 328 8.46 13.75 -11.27
CA LEU A 328 8.57 14.54 -12.50
C LEU A 328 7.20 14.81 -13.13
N LEU A 329 6.33 13.80 -13.19
CA LEU A 329 4.96 13.96 -13.67
C LEU A 329 4.16 14.93 -12.78
N LYS A 330 4.35 14.88 -11.45
CA LYS A 330 3.71 15.83 -10.54
C LYS A 330 4.25 17.25 -10.69
N CYS A 331 5.52 17.43 -11.06
CA CYS A 331 6.07 18.74 -11.40
C CYS A 331 5.50 19.28 -12.72
N LEU A 332 5.34 18.42 -13.72
CA LEU A 332 4.78 18.78 -15.02
C LEU A 332 3.27 19.05 -14.95
N HIS A 333 2.56 18.28 -14.12
CA HIS A 333 1.12 18.35 -13.92
C HIS A 333 0.78 18.54 -12.42
N PRO A 334 0.96 19.76 -11.87
CA PRO A 334 0.77 20.02 -10.43
C PRO A 334 -0.63 19.68 -9.90
N ASP A 335 -1.65 19.73 -10.76
CA ASP A 335 -3.04 19.51 -10.36
C ASP A 335 -3.48 18.04 -10.45
N TRP A 336 -2.69 17.17 -11.08
CA TRP A 336 -3.05 15.76 -11.19
C TRP A 336 -3.12 15.07 -9.84
N SER A 337 -4.18 14.30 -9.64
CA SER A 337 -4.31 13.44 -8.48
C SER A 337 -3.29 12.29 -8.52
N PRO A 338 -3.03 11.60 -7.39
CA PRO A 338 -2.24 10.36 -7.40
C PRO A 338 -2.83 9.29 -8.34
N ALA A 339 -4.15 9.22 -8.48
CA ALA A 339 -4.82 8.27 -9.37
C ALA A 339 -4.62 8.65 -10.85
N ALA A 340 -4.68 9.94 -11.19
CA ALA A 340 -4.37 10.42 -12.53
C ALA A 340 -2.93 10.10 -12.94
N ILE A 341 -1.94 10.31 -12.06
CA ILE A 341 -0.54 9.94 -12.33
C ILE A 341 -0.39 8.42 -12.50
N ARG A 342 -1.02 7.62 -11.62
CA ARG A 342 -1.04 6.16 -11.78
C ARG A 342 -1.65 5.76 -13.13
N SER A 343 -2.75 6.38 -13.53
CA SER A 343 -3.40 6.12 -14.80
C SER A 343 -2.47 6.44 -15.97
N ALA A 344 -1.84 7.61 -15.98
CA ALA A 344 -0.91 8.00 -17.02
C ALA A 344 0.22 6.98 -17.19
N LEU A 345 0.82 6.52 -16.08
CA LEU A 345 1.88 5.51 -16.08
C LEU A 345 1.42 4.16 -16.64
N VAL A 346 0.24 3.68 -16.21
CA VAL A 346 -0.27 2.36 -16.60
C VAL A 346 -0.73 2.34 -18.05
N THR A 347 -1.44 3.37 -18.49
CA THR A 347 -2.10 3.40 -19.81
C THR A 347 -1.16 3.63 -20.98
N THR A 348 0.02 4.21 -20.71
CA THR A 348 1.03 4.58 -21.72
C THR A 348 2.25 3.65 -21.73
N ALA A 349 2.23 2.61 -20.89
CA ALA A 349 3.32 1.67 -20.70
C ALA A 349 3.68 0.90 -21.98
N TRP A 350 4.96 0.59 -22.15
CA TRP A 350 5.42 -0.30 -23.21
C TRP A 350 5.03 -1.75 -22.92
N ARG A 351 4.51 -2.42 -23.93
CA ARG A 351 4.05 -3.81 -23.87
C ARG A 351 5.02 -4.78 -24.53
N THR A 352 5.91 -4.20 -25.31
CA THR A 352 6.98 -4.86 -26.03
C THR A 352 8.30 -4.21 -25.61
N SER A 353 9.38 -4.90 -25.91
CA SER A 353 10.72 -4.33 -25.94
C SER A 353 10.76 -3.10 -26.89
N LYS A 354 11.75 -2.22 -26.73
CA LYS A 354 11.95 -1.06 -27.61
C LYS A 354 12.05 -1.44 -29.10
N SER A 355 12.53 -2.65 -29.40
CA SER A 355 12.62 -3.20 -30.77
C SER A 355 11.37 -3.99 -31.21
N GLY A 356 10.31 -4.00 -30.40
CA GLY A 356 9.01 -4.58 -30.74
C GLY A 356 8.82 -6.03 -30.31
N GLU A 357 9.82 -6.68 -29.73
CA GLU A 357 9.71 -8.07 -29.29
C GLU A 357 8.79 -8.21 -28.06
N PRO A 358 8.11 -9.35 -27.91
CA PRO A 358 7.33 -9.63 -26.72
C PRO A 358 8.21 -9.70 -25.46
N ILE A 359 7.67 -9.25 -24.33
CA ILE A 359 8.31 -9.36 -23.02
C ILE A 359 8.04 -10.77 -22.47
N PHE A 360 9.08 -11.45 -21.99
CA PHE A 360 8.95 -12.76 -21.35
C PHE A 360 9.06 -12.64 -19.83
N ALA A 361 8.33 -13.49 -19.12
CA ALA A 361 8.46 -13.66 -17.68
C ALA A 361 9.30 -14.89 -17.37
N GLU A 362 10.32 -14.68 -16.52
CA GLU A 362 11.17 -15.72 -15.95
C GLU A 362 10.49 -16.31 -14.70
N GLY A 363 10.73 -17.60 -14.44
CA GLY A 363 10.13 -18.38 -13.35
C GLY A 363 10.37 -19.86 -13.59
N SER A 364 9.66 -20.76 -12.90
CA SER A 364 9.85 -22.22 -13.08
C SER A 364 9.79 -22.65 -14.55
N ASN A 365 8.95 -21.98 -15.35
CA ASN A 365 8.97 -22.05 -16.81
C ASN A 365 8.95 -20.64 -17.38
N LYS A 366 9.71 -20.41 -18.46
CA LYS A 366 9.62 -19.18 -19.24
C LYS A 366 8.29 -19.14 -19.98
N LYS A 367 7.57 -18.02 -19.86
CA LYS A 367 6.32 -17.78 -20.59
C LYS A 367 6.29 -16.36 -21.15
N LEU A 368 5.38 -16.11 -22.08
CA LEU A 368 5.03 -14.74 -22.45
C LEU A 368 4.52 -14.02 -21.18
N ALA A 369 5.03 -12.82 -20.93
CA ALA A 369 4.59 -12.04 -19.79
C ALA A 369 3.15 -11.58 -20.02
N ASP A 370 2.31 -11.73 -19.00
CA ASP A 370 0.92 -11.30 -18.99
C ASP A 370 0.72 -10.15 -17.98
N PRO A 371 -0.47 -9.53 -17.93
CA PRO A 371 -0.74 -8.46 -16.98
C PRO A 371 -0.48 -8.78 -15.50
N PHE A 372 -0.50 -10.04 -15.06
CA PHE A 372 -0.11 -10.40 -13.68
C PHE A 372 1.41 -10.47 -13.49
N ASP A 373 2.19 -10.36 -14.56
CA ASP A 373 3.63 -10.24 -14.53
C ASP A 373 4.11 -8.79 -14.46
N TYR A 374 3.48 -7.87 -15.18
CA TYR A 374 3.96 -6.48 -15.35
C TYR A 374 2.90 -5.38 -15.24
N GLY A 375 1.64 -5.71 -14.97
CA GLY A 375 0.53 -4.76 -14.99
C GLY A 375 0.22 -4.18 -16.37
N GLY A 376 0.29 -2.86 -16.51
CA GLY A 376 0.16 -2.16 -17.80
C GLY A 376 1.34 -2.40 -18.75
N GLY A 377 2.51 -2.76 -18.22
CA GLY A 377 3.73 -2.98 -19.00
C GLY A 377 4.97 -2.36 -18.35
N LEU A 378 6.01 -2.10 -19.15
CA LEU A 378 7.21 -1.38 -18.75
C LEU A 378 6.96 0.13 -18.79
N VAL A 379 7.29 0.83 -17.71
CA VAL A 379 7.07 2.28 -17.58
C VAL A 379 7.70 3.07 -18.73
N ASN A 380 6.91 4.00 -19.29
CA ASN A 380 7.30 4.91 -20.35
C ASN A 380 7.07 6.36 -19.89
N PRO A 381 8.10 7.04 -19.35
CA PRO A 381 7.96 8.39 -18.80
C PRO A 381 7.53 9.44 -19.84
N GLU A 382 7.99 9.31 -21.08
CA GLU A 382 7.74 10.29 -22.14
C GLU A 382 6.26 10.28 -22.56
N SER A 383 5.70 9.10 -22.81
CA SER A 383 4.27 9.00 -23.14
C SER A 383 3.38 9.28 -21.92
N ALA A 384 3.82 8.94 -20.70
CA ALA A 384 3.07 9.27 -19.48
C ALA A 384 2.99 10.79 -19.20
N ALA A 385 3.88 11.58 -19.79
CA ALA A 385 3.85 13.04 -19.68
C ALA A 385 2.68 13.68 -20.46
N ASP A 386 2.17 13.01 -21.49
CA ASP A 386 1.01 13.43 -22.27
C ASP A 386 0.14 12.21 -22.63
N PRO A 387 -0.66 11.70 -21.68
CA PRO A 387 -1.41 10.45 -21.87
C PRO A 387 -2.72 10.65 -22.64
N GLY A 388 -3.13 11.88 -22.94
CA GLY A 388 -4.42 12.21 -23.52
C GLY A 388 -5.60 12.08 -22.54
N LEU A 389 -5.86 10.87 -22.02
CA LEU A 389 -6.93 10.61 -21.04
C LEU A 389 -6.39 9.92 -19.78
N VAL A 390 -7.09 10.14 -18.65
CA VAL A 390 -6.79 9.46 -17.38
C VAL A 390 -8.04 8.89 -16.70
N TYR A 391 -7.87 7.75 -16.05
CA TYR A 391 -8.79 7.15 -15.10
C TYR A 391 -8.54 7.76 -13.72
N ASP A 392 -9.17 8.91 -13.45
CA ASP A 392 -9.01 9.61 -12.18
C ASP A 392 -9.93 9.03 -11.08
N MET A 393 -9.51 9.16 -9.83
CA MET A 393 -10.24 8.72 -8.65
C MET A 393 -10.05 9.71 -7.49
N GLY A 394 -11.15 9.98 -6.78
CA GLY A 394 -11.15 10.74 -5.55
C GLY A 394 -11.38 9.87 -4.31
N ILE A 395 -11.42 10.53 -3.14
CA ILE A 395 -11.68 9.87 -1.85
C ILE A 395 -13.01 9.09 -1.86
N LYS A 396 -14.04 9.58 -2.58
CA LYS A 396 -15.34 8.91 -2.69
C LYS A 396 -15.24 7.54 -3.37
N ASP A 397 -14.36 7.39 -4.36
CA ASP A 397 -14.16 6.13 -5.06
C ASP A 397 -13.45 5.11 -4.15
N TYR A 398 -12.47 5.55 -3.35
CA TYR A 398 -11.83 4.70 -2.35
C TYR A 398 -12.79 4.28 -1.22
N ILE A 399 -13.72 5.16 -0.82
CA ILE A 399 -14.81 4.80 0.10
C ILE A 399 -15.68 3.72 -0.54
N SER A 400 -16.09 3.91 -1.80
CA SER A 400 -16.90 2.94 -2.54
C SER A 400 -16.19 1.58 -2.65
N TYR A 401 -14.88 1.58 -2.89
CA TYR A 401 -14.04 0.39 -2.83
C TYR A 401 -14.11 -0.28 -1.46
N MET A 402 -13.85 0.46 -0.37
CA MET A 402 -13.88 -0.11 0.98
C MET A 402 -15.26 -0.71 1.31
N CYS A 403 -16.33 -0.03 0.92
CA CYS A 403 -17.69 -0.55 1.08
C CYS A 403 -17.89 -1.87 0.32
N SER A 404 -17.49 -1.91 -0.95
CA SER A 404 -17.60 -3.11 -1.80
C SER A 404 -16.70 -4.26 -1.34
N ALA A 405 -15.61 -3.96 -0.63
CA ALA A 405 -14.72 -4.94 -0.02
C ALA A 405 -15.22 -5.47 1.34
N GLY A 406 -16.40 -5.03 1.81
CA GLY A 406 -17.04 -5.52 3.04
C GLY A 406 -16.64 -4.77 4.32
N TYR A 407 -15.95 -3.63 4.22
CA TYR A 407 -15.70 -2.78 5.38
C TYR A 407 -16.96 -2.01 5.77
N ASN A 408 -17.28 -1.97 7.06
CA ASN A 408 -18.45 -1.24 7.56
C ASN A 408 -18.18 0.26 7.77
N ASP A 409 -19.26 1.05 7.83
CA ASP A 409 -19.26 2.50 8.04
C ASP A 409 -18.39 2.94 9.22
N THR A 410 -18.42 2.19 10.33
CA THR A 410 -17.63 2.50 11.53
C THR A 410 -16.13 2.39 11.28
N SER A 411 -15.70 1.35 10.56
CA SER A 411 -14.29 1.13 10.24
C SER A 411 -13.78 2.18 9.25
N ILE A 412 -14.58 2.48 8.23
CA ILE A 412 -14.28 3.52 7.25
C ILE A 412 -14.21 4.90 7.94
N SER A 413 -15.18 5.21 8.79
CA SER A 413 -15.22 6.47 9.55
C SER A 413 -14.01 6.63 10.47
N ARG A 414 -13.52 5.54 11.09
CA ARG A 414 -12.32 5.55 11.93
C ARG A 414 -11.06 5.89 11.12
N VAL A 415 -10.91 5.31 9.94
CA VAL A 415 -9.76 5.56 9.05
C VAL A 415 -9.77 7.01 8.53
N LEU A 416 -10.96 7.52 8.19
CA LEU A 416 -11.08 8.87 7.63
C LEU A 416 -11.15 9.99 8.70
N GLY A 417 -11.32 9.64 9.97
CA GLY A 417 -11.52 10.61 11.06
C GLY A 417 -12.82 11.42 10.96
N LYS A 418 -13.75 11.00 10.10
CA LYS A 418 -15.05 11.67 9.88
C LYS A 418 -16.15 10.64 9.61
N LYS A 419 -17.36 10.91 10.10
CA LYS A 419 -18.52 10.05 9.84
C LYS A 419 -18.74 9.92 8.33
N THR A 420 -18.67 8.67 7.85
CA THR A 420 -18.75 8.31 6.45
C THR A 420 -19.63 7.07 6.34
N ASN A 421 -20.61 7.13 5.45
CA ASN A 421 -21.53 6.03 5.22
C ASN A 421 -21.31 5.46 3.82
N CYS A 422 -21.46 4.15 3.69
CA CYS A 422 -21.46 3.49 2.39
C CYS A 422 -22.67 3.92 1.55
N PRO A 423 -22.50 4.06 0.22
CA PRO A 423 -23.61 4.34 -0.67
C PRO A 423 -24.61 3.18 -0.69
N SER A 424 -25.90 3.51 -0.84
CA SER A 424 -27.01 2.56 -0.99
C SER A 424 -27.79 2.90 -2.27
N PRO A 425 -27.86 2.00 -3.27
CA PRO A 425 -27.29 0.65 -3.29
C PRO A 425 -25.75 0.66 -3.27
N GLY A 426 -25.16 -0.44 -2.77
CA GLY A 426 -23.70 -0.57 -2.65
C GLY A 426 -23.01 -0.53 -4.02
N ALA A 427 -21.88 0.15 -4.08
CA ALA A 427 -21.06 0.20 -5.30
C ALA A 427 -20.47 -1.19 -5.61
N SER A 428 -20.37 -1.53 -6.89
CA SER A 428 -19.68 -2.75 -7.32
C SER A 428 -18.16 -2.56 -7.22
N ILE A 429 -17.46 -3.59 -6.74
CA ILE A 429 -15.99 -3.65 -6.78
C ILE A 429 -15.45 -3.55 -8.21
N LEU A 430 -16.26 -3.97 -9.20
CA LEU A 430 -15.88 -3.92 -10.61
C LEU A 430 -15.97 -2.51 -11.21
N ASP A 431 -16.71 -1.59 -10.59
CA ASP A 431 -16.90 -0.20 -11.05
C ASP A 431 -15.83 0.76 -10.53
N ILE A 432 -14.88 0.28 -9.72
CA ILE A 432 -13.75 1.11 -9.29
C ILE A 432 -12.95 1.55 -10.52
N ASN A 433 -12.74 2.86 -10.65
CA ASN A 433 -12.21 3.50 -11.85
C ASN A 433 -10.68 3.33 -12.01
N LEU A 434 -10.22 2.08 -12.01
CA LEU A 434 -8.83 1.71 -12.20
C LEU A 434 -8.46 1.63 -13.69
N PRO A 435 -7.19 1.89 -14.06
CA PRO A 435 -6.66 1.69 -15.41
C PRO A 435 -6.40 0.20 -15.72
N SER A 436 -7.33 -0.67 -15.31
CA SER A 436 -7.33 -2.12 -15.54
C SER A 436 -8.72 -2.68 -15.26
N ILE A 437 -9.09 -3.78 -15.91
CA ILE A 437 -10.31 -4.52 -15.62
C ILE A 437 -9.92 -5.95 -15.24
N THR A 438 -10.25 -6.39 -14.03
CA THR A 438 -10.13 -7.80 -13.64
C THR A 438 -11.50 -8.31 -13.20
N ILE A 439 -12.00 -9.33 -13.89
CA ILE A 439 -13.24 -10.03 -13.53
C ILE A 439 -12.85 -11.42 -13.03
N PRO A 440 -12.76 -11.63 -11.70
CA PRO A 440 -12.26 -12.88 -11.12
C PRO A 440 -13.26 -14.02 -11.22
N ASN A 441 -14.55 -13.71 -11.36
CA ASN A 441 -15.62 -14.70 -11.49
C ASN A 441 -16.62 -14.18 -12.52
N LEU A 442 -16.51 -14.66 -13.75
CA LEU A 442 -17.48 -14.42 -14.82
C LEU A 442 -18.31 -15.70 -15.01
N ASP A 443 -19.51 -15.74 -14.47
CA ASP A 443 -20.48 -16.85 -14.61
C ASP A 443 -21.64 -16.46 -15.54
N GLN A 444 -22.01 -15.18 -15.53
CA GLN A 444 -23.03 -14.59 -16.38
C GLN A 444 -22.51 -13.32 -17.08
N GLU A 445 -23.39 -12.61 -17.78
CA GLU A 445 -23.05 -11.31 -18.35
C GLU A 445 -22.84 -10.29 -17.23
N VAL A 446 -21.71 -9.58 -17.28
CA VAL A 446 -21.37 -8.52 -16.33
C VAL A 446 -21.21 -7.22 -17.09
N ILE A 447 -21.80 -6.15 -16.55
CA ILE A 447 -21.65 -4.80 -17.04
C ILE A 447 -20.94 -3.99 -15.96
N LEU A 448 -19.86 -3.31 -16.33
CA LEU A 448 -19.11 -2.41 -15.45
C LEU A 448 -18.91 -1.06 -16.12
N THR A 449 -18.71 -0.02 -15.32
CA THR A 449 -18.54 1.34 -15.79
C THR A 449 -17.13 1.84 -15.52
N ARG A 450 -16.60 2.64 -16.44
CA ARG A 450 -15.37 3.41 -16.26
C ARG A 450 -15.62 4.86 -16.66
N THR A 451 -14.82 5.74 -16.09
CA THR A 451 -14.89 7.18 -16.32
C THR A 451 -13.51 7.68 -16.71
N LEU A 452 -13.46 8.48 -17.78
CA LEU A 452 -12.25 9.07 -18.32
C LEU A 452 -12.33 10.59 -18.20
N THR A 453 -11.24 11.19 -17.77
CA THR A 453 -11.05 12.64 -17.77
C THR A 453 -10.10 12.99 -18.91
N ASN A 454 -10.49 13.95 -19.76
CA ASN A 454 -9.60 14.49 -20.78
C ASN A 454 -8.54 15.41 -20.14
N VAL A 455 -7.27 15.07 -20.33
CA VAL A 455 -6.11 15.88 -19.91
C VAL A 455 -5.24 16.32 -21.09
N GLY A 456 -5.64 15.96 -22.31
CA GLY A 456 -5.00 16.36 -23.55
C GLY A 456 -5.72 17.54 -24.22
N PRO A 457 -5.60 17.67 -25.56
CA PRO A 457 -6.23 18.75 -26.30
C PRO A 457 -7.76 18.78 -26.16
N ASN A 458 -8.33 19.98 -26.17
CA ASN A 458 -9.78 20.18 -26.23
C ASN A 458 -10.36 19.65 -27.55
N ASN A 459 -11.62 19.21 -27.54
CA ASN A 459 -12.34 18.73 -28.72
C ASN A 459 -11.71 17.46 -29.34
N SER A 460 -11.21 16.56 -28.51
CA SER A 460 -10.62 15.28 -28.91
C SER A 460 -11.68 14.18 -29.06
N VAL A 461 -11.51 13.31 -30.08
CA VAL A 461 -12.41 12.18 -30.34
C VAL A 461 -11.64 10.88 -30.24
N TYR A 462 -12.03 10.04 -29.28
CA TYR A 462 -11.42 8.74 -29.05
C TYR A 462 -12.34 7.61 -29.52
N LYS A 463 -11.77 6.61 -30.19
CA LYS A 463 -12.45 5.38 -30.59
C LYS A 463 -11.93 4.20 -29.79
N ALA A 464 -12.84 3.31 -29.41
CA ALA A 464 -12.47 2.10 -28.69
C ALA A 464 -11.94 1.01 -29.62
N VAL A 465 -10.86 0.37 -29.22
CA VAL A 465 -10.28 -0.83 -29.82
C VAL A 465 -10.21 -1.91 -28.75
N ILE A 466 -10.82 -3.07 -29.01
CA ILE A 466 -10.94 -4.16 -28.04
C ILE A 466 -10.17 -5.37 -28.55
N GLU A 467 -9.37 -5.94 -27.65
CA GLU A 467 -8.76 -7.27 -27.80
C GLU A 467 -9.40 -8.17 -26.74
N SER A 468 -10.35 -9.01 -27.15
CA SER A 468 -11.12 -9.84 -26.23
C SER A 468 -10.27 -10.98 -25.65
N PRO A 469 -10.34 -11.25 -24.34
CA PRO A 469 -9.77 -12.46 -23.74
C PRO A 469 -10.33 -13.73 -24.39
N LEU A 470 -9.53 -14.79 -24.47
CA LEU A 470 -9.92 -16.03 -25.13
C LEU A 470 -11.22 -16.60 -24.54
N GLY A 471 -12.23 -16.78 -25.40
CA GLY A 471 -13.55 -17.31 -25.03
C GLY A 471 -14.45 -16.33 -24.26
N VAL A 472 -14.06 -15.07 -24.15
CA VAL A 472 -14.88 -13.97 -23.60
C VAL A 472 -15.19 -12.99 -24.72
N THR A 473 -16.43 -12.51 -24.80
CA THR A 473 -16.81 -11.38 -25.66
C THR A 473 -16.82 -10.11 -24.81
N LEU A 474 -15.98 -9.14 -25.17
CA LEU A 474 -15.99 -7.80 -24.59
C LEU A 474 -16.61 -6.81 -25.58
N THR A 475 -17.55 -6.00 -25.11
CA THR A 475 -18.12 -4.88 -25.86
C THR A 475 -18.12 -3.61 -25.02
N VAL A 476 -18.09 -2.45 -25.68
CA VAL A 476 -18.07 -1.15 -25.02
C VAL A 476 -19.18 -0.25 -25.58
N SER A 477 -19.80 0.55 -24.71
CA SER A 477 -20.83 1.51 -25.09
C SER A 477 -20.64 2.83 -24.32
N PRO A 478 -20.55 3.99 -25.00
CA PRO A 478 -20.45 4.14 -26.46
C PRO A 478 -19.10 3.61 -27.00
N THR A 479 -18.99 3.41 -28.31
CA THR A 479 -17.73 3.02 -28.98
C THR A 479 -16.85 4.21 -29.37
N THR A 480 -17.39 5.42 -29.24
CA THR A 480 -16.70 6.69 -29.51
C THR A 480 -17.00 7.67 -28.37
N LEU A 481 -15.97 8.32 -27.85
CA LEU A 481 -16.06 9.38 -26.85
C LEU A 481 -15.62 10.69 -27.49
N VAL A 482 -16.47 11.72 -27.37
CA VAL A 482 -16.21 13.06 -27.91
C VAL A 482 -16.09 14.00 -26.73
N PHE A 483 -14.86 14.43 -26.42
CA PHE A 483 -14.58 15.29 -25.29
C PHE A 483 -14.50 16.75 -25.73
N GLY A 484 -15.28 17.62 -25.09
CA GLY A 484 -15.11 19.06 -25.10
C GLY A 484 -13.95 19.52 -24.22
N SER A 485 -14.06 20.72 -23.64
CA SER A 485 -13.02 21.30 -22.78
C SER A 485 -13.14 20.82 -21.33
N GLY A 486 -12.16 20.05 -20.85
CA GLY A 486 -12.10 19.57 -19.46
C GLY A 486 -13.22 18.60 -19.09
N GLU A 487 -13.79 17.91 -20.07
CA GLU A 487 -14.92 17.01 -19.86
C GLU A 487 -14.50 15.66 -19.26
N VAL A 488 -15.43 15.13 -18.48
CA VAL A 488 -15.36 13.81 -17.86
C VAL A 488 -16.49 12.97 -18.46
N LEU A 489 -16.16 11.85 -19.09
CA LEU A 489 -17.13 10.98 -19.76
C LEU A 489 -17.03 9.55 -19.23
N SER A 490 -18.19 8.90 -19.13
CA SER A 490 -18.28 7.50 -18.71
C SER A 490 -18.63 6.59 -19.89
N TYR A 491 -18.19 5.34 -19.79
CA TYR A 491 -18.54 4.28 -20.73
C TYR A 491 -18.77 2.97 -19.97
N ALA A 492 -19.64 2.13 -20.52
CA ALA A 492 -19.93 0.80 -20.01
C ALA A 492 -19.13 -0.26 -20.80
N VAL A 493 -18.61 -1.26 -20.09
CA VAL A 493 -18.00 -2.47 -20.65
C VAL A 493 -18.87 -3.65 -20.28
N THR A 494 -19.28 -4.42 -21.28
CA THR A 494 -20.01 -5.68 -21.09
C THR A 494 -19.08 -6.84 -21.38
N ALA A 495 -19.01 -7.79 -20.44
CA ALA A 495 -18.25 -9.03 -20.57
C ALA A 495 -19.20 -10.22 -20.55
N LYS A 496 -19.06 -11.12 -21.52
CA LYS A 496 -19.85 -12.35 -21.62
C LYS A 496 -18.95 -13.53 -21.92
N THR A 497 -19.06 -14.60 -21.13
CA THR A 497 -18.27 -15.82 -21.35
C THR A 497 -18.99 -16.79 -22.28
N SER A 498 -18.23 -17.45 -23.14
CA SER A 498 -18.67 -18.64 -23.91
C SER A 498 -18.18 -19.95 -23.29
N HIS A 499 -17.31 -19.86 -22.28
CA HIS A 499 -16.79 -21.01 -21.56
C HIS A 499 -17.90 -21.65 -20.72
N LYS A 500 -17.94 -22.98 -20.74
CA LYS A 500 -18.83 -23.82 -19.92
C LYS A 500 -18.07 -24.60 -18.85
N VAL A 501 -16.92 -24.07 -18.43
CA VAL A 501 -16.06 -24.64 -17.39
C VAL A 501 -15.45 -23.51 -16.57
N SER A 502 -15.06 -23.81 -15.33
CA SER A 502 -14.18 -22.91 -14.58
C SER A 502 -12.78 -22.90 -15.21
N THR A 503 -12.21 -21.71 -15.42
CA THR A 503 -10.94 -21.53 -16.15
C THR A 503 -9.87 -20.87 -15.28
N GLY A 504 -8.65 -20.80 -15.80
CA GLY A 504 -7.67 -19.81 -15.35
C GLY A 504 -7.98 -18.41 -15.90
N TYR A 505 -7.11 -17.45 -15.64
CA TYR A 505 -7.27 -16.11 -16.22
C TYR A 505 -6.87 -16.11 -17.70
N PHE A 506 -7.73 -15.53 -18.52
CA PHE A 506 -7.43 -15.11 -19.88
C PHE A 506 -7.28 -13.60 -19.95
N PHE A 507 -6.44 -13.13 -20.87
CA PHE A 507 -6.04 -11.74 -20.96
C PHE A 507 -6.42 -11.13 -22.29
N GLY A 508 -6.72 -9.84 -22.25
CA GLY A 508 -7.08 -9.00 -23.38
C GLY A 508 -6.79 -7.54 -23.07
N SER A 509 -7.36 -6.62 -23.83
CA SER A 509 -7.19 -5.20 -23.61
C SER A 509 -8.35 -4.35 -24.15
N LEU A 510 -8.46 -3.14 -23.61
CA LEU A 510 -9.29 -2.07 -24.15
C LEU A 510 -8.39 -0.86 -24.35
N THR A 511 -8.43 -0.27 -25.55
CA THR A 511 -7.66 0.93 -25.90
C THR A 511 -8.59 2.01 -26.39
N TRP A 512 -8.46 3.22 -25.87
CA TRP A 512 -9.03 4.42 -26.46
C TRP A 512 -7.95 5.12 -27.28
N THR A 513 -8.19 5.33 -28.58
CA THR A 513 -7.22 5.98 -29.47
C THR A 513 -7.85 7.15 -30.22
N ASP A 514 -7.11 8.25 -30.31
CA ASP A 514 -7.41 9.42 -31.14
C ASP A 514 -6.44 9.55 -32.34
N SER A 515 -5.70 8.47 -32.65
CA SER A 515 -4.57 8.38 -33.60
C SER A 515 -3.24 8.98 -33.16
N VAL A 516 -3.20 9.72 -32.05
CA VAL A 516 -1.99 10.29 -31.46
C VAL A 516 -1.66 9.61 -30.12
N HIS A 517 -2.66 9.50 -29.27
CA HIS A 517 -2.63 8.87 -27.95
C HIS A 517 -3.29 7.50 -28.01
N ASP A 518 -2.66 6.51 -27.36
CA ASP A 518 -3.21 5.19 -27.12
C ASP A 518 -3.37 4.98 -25.60
N VAL A 519 -4.60 5.12 -25.10
CA VAL A 519 -4.94 4.94 -23.69
C VAL A 519 -5.39 3.50 -23.49
N ARG A 520 -4.44 2.60 -23.20
CA ARG A 520 -4.70 1.16 -23.13
C ARG A 520 -4.73 0.63 -21.71
N ILE A 521 -5.75 -0.15 -21.39
CA ILE A 521 -5.85 -0.88 -20.12
C ILE A 521 -5.81 -2.40 -20.35
N PRO A 522 -5.13 -3.17 -19.47
CA PRO A 522 -5.22 -4.63 -19.50
C PRO A 522 -6.60 -5.09 -19.01
N VAL A 523 -7.08 -6.18 -19.60
CA VAL A 523 -8.29 -6.89 -19.17
C VAL A 523 -7.94 -8.33 -18.82
N SER A 524 -8.33 -8.79 -17.64
CA SER A 524 -8.07 -10.14 -17.12
C SER A 524 -9.39 -10.76 -16.67
N VAL A 525 -9.75 -11.94 -17.19
CA VAL A 525 -11.04 -12.58 -16.90
C VAL A 525 -10.85 -14.05 -16.56
N GLN A 526 -11.45 -14.48 -15.45
CA GLN A 526 -11.57 -15.87 -15.06
C GLN A 526 -13.06 -16.26 -15.08
N THR A 527 -13.39 -17.38 -15.72
CA THR A 527 -14.75 -17.94 -15.71
C THR A 527 -14.89 -18.89 -14.53
N THR A 528 -16.03 -18.82 -13.84
CA THR A 528 -16.38 -19.74 -12.75
C THR A 528 -17.79 -20.26 -12.98
N ILE A 529 -18.00 -21.57 -12.85
CA ILE A 529 -19.35 -22.13 -12.81
C ILE A 529 -19.69 -22.46 -11.37
N MET A 530 -20.75 -21.85 -10.86
CA MET A 530 -21.34 -22.27 -9.59
C MET A 530 -21.96 -23.66 -9.80
N SER A 531 -21.36 -24.67 -9.17
CA SER A 531 -21.91 -26.02 -9.06
C SER A 531 -23.04 -26.08 -8.05
#